data_AF-A0A6A3QPP8-F1
#
_entry.id   AF-A0A6A3QPP8-F1
#
_cell.length_a   1.000
_cell.length_b   1.000
_cell.length_c   1.000
_cell.angle_alpha   90.00
_cell.angle_beta   90.00
_cell.angle_gamma   90.00
#
_symmetry.space_group_name_H-M   'P 1'
#
loop_
_entity.id
_entity.type
_entity.pdbx_description
1 polymer ?
#
loop_
_entity_poly.entity_id
_entity_poly.type
_entity_poly.pdbx_seq_one_letter_code
_entity_poly.pdbx_strand_id
1 'polypeptide(L)'
;MVQALSTILNFMSRWRREYWERLHWVTMDPALDYQAPAELRSISGLADLYQDRKDRGSTFDTKRKEMTAELEKVDGYDAKIWYEPGLWVVPQDPCYWITRDPALNISLPPQLATVDELKCARTQ
;
A
#
# COMPACT_ATOMS: atom_id res chain seq x y z
N MET A 1 0.27 25.25 11.10
CA MET A 1 -0.67 24.13 11.38
C MET A 1 -1.85 24.00 10.39
N VAL A 2 -2.75 24.99 10.23
CA VAL A 2 -3.92 24.88 9.30
C VAL A 2 -3.52 24.62 7.85
N GLN A 3 -2.47 25.32 7.37
CA GLN A 3 -1.93 25.11 6.03
C GLN A 3 -1.38 23.68 5.83
N ALA A 4 -0.68 23.15 6.83
CA ALA A 4 -0.16 21.78 6.79
C ALA A 4 -1.29 20.76 6.71
N LEU A 5 -2.35 20.92 7.52
CA LEU A 5 -3.50 20.03 7.51
C LEU A 5 -4.23 20.05 6.17
N SER A 6 -4.45 21.23 5.58
CA SER A 6 -5.07 21.36 4.25
C SER A 6 -4.26 20.63 3.17
N THR A 7 -2.93 20.80 3.17
CA THR A 7 -2.04 20.09 2.25
C THR A 7 -2.15 18.57 2.42
N ILE A 8 -2.13 18.08 3.66
CA ILE A 8 -2.24 16.65 3.97
C ILE A 8 -3.59 16.08 3.51
N LEU A 9 -4.70 16.75 3.81
CA LEU A 9 -6.05 16.28 3.42
C LEU A 9 -6.23 16.26 1.90
N ASN A 10 -5.72 17.28 1.21
CA ASN A 10 -5.74 17.31 -0.25
C ASN A 10 -4.91 16.18 -0.86
N PHE A 11 -3.74 15.91 -0.29
CA PHE A 11 -2.93 14.76 -0.69
C PHE A 11 -3.68 13.45 -0.48
N MET A 12 -4.24 13.24 0.71
CA MET A 12 -5.01 12.02 1.01
C MET A 12 -6.16 11.85 0.02
N SER A 13 -7.02 12.86 -0.13
CA SER A 13 -8.14 12.83 -1.07
C SER A 13 -7.69 12.43 -2.47
N ARG A 14 -6.60 13.03 -3.00
CA ARG A 14 -6.08 12.73 -4.34
C ARG A 14 -5.54 11.30 -4.47
N TRP A 15 -4.83 10.81 -3.47
CA TRP A 15 -4.02 9.59 -3.54
C TRP A 15 -4.62 8.37 -2.83
N ARG A 16 -5.90 8.44 -2.49
CA ARG A 16 -6.65 7.39 -1.77
C ARG A 16 -6.58 6.03 -2.43
N ARG A 17 -6.58 5.98 -3.76
CA ARG A 17 -6.58 4.73 -4.54
C ARG A 17 -5.22 4.05 -4.43
N GLU A 18 -4.15 4.79 -4.66
CA GLU A 18 -2.78 4.28 -4.61
C GLU A 18 -2.42 3.83 -3.19
N TYR A 19 -2.87 4.59 -2.18
CA TYR A 19 -2.75 4.20 -0.78
C TYR A 19 -3.49 2.88 -0.50
N TRP A 20 -4.73 2.74 -0.98
CA TRP A 20 -5.52 1.53 -0.83
C TRP A 20 -4.87 0.33 -1.53
N GLU A 21 -4.46 0.49 -2.79
CA GLU A 21 -3.79 -0.54 -3.60
C GLU A 21 -2.50 -0.99 -2.89
N ARG A 22 -1.70 -0.09 -2.33
CA ARG A 22 -0.47 -0.43 -1.59
C ARG A 22 -0.70 -1.34 -0.38
N LEU A 23 -1.84 -1.20 0.30
CA LEU A 23 -2.15 -1.96 1.52
C LEU A 23 -2.84 -3.31 1.27
N HIS A 24 -3.46 -3.48 0.10
CA HIS A 24 -4.36 -4.60 -0.18
C HIS A 24 -3.97 -5.39 -1.43
N TRP A 25 -2.96 -4.95 -2.18
CA TRP A 25 -2.51 -5.66 -3.35
C TRP A 25 -1.57 -6.81 -2.99
N VAL A 26 -1.97 -8.03 -3.38
CA VAL A 26 -1.11 -9.22 -3.38
C VAL A 26 -0.26 -9.17 -4.64
N THR A 27 1.06 -9.35 -4.51
CA THR A 27 1.98 -9.44 -5.65
C THR A 27 1.59 -10.61 -6.55
N MET A 28 0.90 -10.31 -7.65
CA MET A 28 0.68 -11.22 -8.79
C MET A 28 1.79 -11.02 -9.83
N ASP A 29 3.04 -10.85 -9.40
CA ASP A 29 4.15 -10.79 -10.35
C ASP A 29 4.34 -12.21 -10.88
N PRO A 30 3.98 -12.53 -12.15
CA PRO A 30 4.00 -13.90 -12.65
C PRO A 30 5.43 -14.45 -12.81
N ALA A 31 6.44 -13.56 -12.71
CA ALA A 31 7.86 -13.90 -12.73
C ALA A 31 8.44 -14.09 -11.32
N LEU A 32 7.88 -13.47 -10.28
CA LEU A 32 8.29 -13.66 -8.88
C LEU A 32 7.44 -14.70 -8.13
N ASP A 33 6.23 -14.99 -8.61
CA ASP A 33 5.43 -16.10 -8.11
C ASP A 33 5.98 -17.41 -8.67
N TYR A 34 6.97 -17.97 -7.98
CA TYR A 34 7.64 -19.24 -8.30
C TYR A 34 6.66 -20.42 -8.43
N GLN A 35 5.43 -20.29 -7.92
CA GLN A 35 4.37 -21.28 -8.06
C GLN A 35 3.26 -20.89 -9.02
N ALA A 36 3.34 -19.73 -9.68
CA ALA A 36 2.38 -19.37 -10.71
C ALA A 36 2.34 -20.46 -11.79
N PRO A 37 1.19 -21.13 -12.00
CA PRO A 37 0.98 -22.05 -13.10
C PRO A 37 1.24 -21.34 -14.43
N ALA A 38 1.64 -22.09 -15.45
CA ALA A 38 1.81 -21.54 -16.81
C ALA A 38 0.55 -20.80 -17.32
N GLU A 39 -0.61 -21.20 -16.82
CA GLU A 39 -1.92 -20.58 -17.08
C GLU A 39 -1.98 -19.12 -16.61
N LEU A 40 -1.43 -18.79 -15.42
CA LEU A 40 -1.40 -17.42 -14.90
C LEU A 40 -0.51 -16.51 -15.77
N ARG A 41 0.64 -17.04 -16.24
CA ARG A 41 1.53 -16.34 -17.19
C ARG A 41 0.89 -16.12 -18.57
N SER A 42 -0.13 -16.90 -18.92
CA SER A 42 -0.84 -16.79 -20.20
C SER A 42 -2.04 -15.83 -20.17
N ILE A 43 -2.39 -15.28 -19.00
CA ILE A 43 -3.47 -14.29 -18.87
C ILE A 43 -3.02 -12.98 -19.52
N SER A 44 -3.61 -12.67 -20.67
CA SER A 44 -3.39 -11.41 -21.38
C SER A 44 -3.69 -10.22 -20.46
N GLY A 45 -2.78 -9.24 -20.43
CA GLY A 45 -2.90 -8.01 -19.65
C GLY A 45 -2.55 -8.13 -18.16
N LEU A 46 -2.22 -9.32 -17.64
CA LEU A 46 -1.83 -9.47 -16.23
C LEU A 46 -0.51 -8.73 -15.91
N ALA A 47 0.48 -8.84 -16.81
CA ALA A 47 1.75 -8.14 -16.67
C ALA A 47 1.59 -6.62 -16.75
N ASP A 48 0.79 -6.12 -17.70
CA ASP A 48 0.49 -4.69 -17.85
C ASP A 48 -0.21 -4.15 -16.61
N LEU A 49 -1.18 -4.90 -16.09
CA LEU A 49 -1.93 -4.56 -14.89
C LEU A 49 -1.04 -4.52 -13.64
N TYR A 50 -0.06 -5.43 -13.52
CA TYR A 50 0.94 -5.39 -12.46
C TYR A 50 1.85 -4.16 -12.59
N GLN A 51 2.36 -3.89 -13.79
CA GLN A 51 3.26 -2.77 -14.05
C GLN A 51 2.55 -1.43 -13.79
N ASP A 52 1.32 -1.27 -14.26
CA ASP A 52 0.48 -0.09 -14.03
C ASP A 52 0.26 0.20 -12.52
N ARG A 53 0.03 -0.84 -11.72
CA ARG A 53 -0.07 -0.71 -10.25
C ARG A 53 1.27 -0.35 -9.61
N LYS A 54 2.35 -0.97 -10.05
CA LYS A 54 3.71 -0.68 -9.57
C LYS A 54 4.08 0.78 -9.84
N ASP A 55 3.77 1.27 -11.03
CA ASP A 55 4.04 2.64 -11.43
C ASP A 55 3.22 3.64 -10.61
N ARG A 56 1.93 3.34 -10.35
CA ARG A 56 1.10 4.12 -9.42
C ARG A 56 1.68 4.16 -8.01
N GLY A 57 2.10 3.01 -7.47
CA GLY A 57 2.72 2.92 -6.15
C GLY A 57 4.01 3.75 -6.04
N SER A 58 4.88 3.66 -7.05
CA SER A 58 6.11 4.45 -7.13
C SER A 58 5.82 5.96 -7.24
N THR A 59 4.83 6.33 -8.03
CA THR A 59 4.38 7.73 -8.18
C THR A 59 3.86 8.26 -6.85
N PHE A 60 3.05 7.47 -6.13
CA PHE A 60 2.58 7.83 -4.80
C PHE A 60 3.73 8.08 -3.82
N ASP A 61 4.73 7.18 -3.77
CA ASP A 61 5.88 7.32 -2.87
C ASP A 61 6.70 8.58 -3.17
N THR A 62 6.89 8.88 -4.45
CA THR A 62 7.56 10.10 -4.91
C THR A 62 6.78 11.34 -4.46
N LYS A 63 5.47 11.36 -4.69
CA LYS A 63 4.62 12.51 -4.36
C LYS A 63 4.45 12.69 -2.85
N ARG A 64 4.45 11.60 -2.08
CA ARG A 64 4.48 11.65 -0.61
C ARG A 64 5.76 12.32 -0.13
N LYS A 65 6.93 11.92 -0.65
CA LYS A 65 8.22 12.52 -0.27
C LYS A 65 8.26 14.01 -0.57
N GLU A 66 7.81 14.42 -1.76
CA GLU A 66 7.67 15.83 -2.12
C GLU A 66 6.76 16.58 -1.14
N MET A 67 5.56 16.05 -0.86
CA MET A 67 4.64 16.67 0.11
C MET A 67 5.27 16.80 1.50
N THR A 68 5.93 15.76 2.01
CA THR A 68 6.60 15.82 3.32
C THR A 68 7.67 16.91 3.34
N ALA A 69 8.49 17.03 2.28
CA ALA A 69 9.49 18.09 2.18
C ALA A 69 8.88 19.50 2.13
N GLU A 70 7.69 19.67 1.55
CA GLU A 70 6.97 20.95 1.60
C GLU A 70 6.37 21.24 2.97
N LEU A 71 5.87 20.22 3.67
CA LEU A 71 5.32 20.38 5.02
C LEU A 71 6.40 20.81 6.03
N GLU A 72 7.62 20.30 5.90
CA GLU A 72 8.78 20.67 6.73
C GLU A 72 9.14 22.16 6.62
N LYS A 73 8.73 22.83 5.54
CA LYS A 73 8.95 24.27 5.35
C LYS A 73 7.85 25.14 5.98
N VAL A 74 6.73 24.55 6.40
CA VAL A 74 5.60 25.28 6.97
C VAL A 74 5.91 25.66 8.42
N ASP A 75 5.80 26.95 8.74
CA ASP A 75 5.99 27.43 10.10
C ASP A 75 4.97 26.79 11.08
N GLY A 76 5.49 26.29 12.20
CA GLY A 76 4.74 25.50 13.17
C GLY A 76 4.29 24.11 12.67
N TYR A 77 4.99 23.50 11.71
CA TYR A 77 4.86 22.07 11.42
C TYR A 77 5.50 21.24 12.53
N ASP A 78 4.77 20.25 13.03
CA ASP A 78 5.26 19.22 13.95
C ASP A 78 4.91 17.85 13.34
N ALA A 79 5.91 16.96 13.25
CA ALA A 79 5.74 15.60 12.77
C ALA A 79 4.71 14.81 13.60
N LYS A 80 4.39 15.24 14.83
CA LYS A 80 3.32 14.66 15.64
C LYS A 80 1.94 14.72 14.98
N ILE A 81 1.73 15.59 13.99
CA ILE A 81 0.47 15.62 13.22
C ILE A 81 0.14 14.25 12.63
N TRP A 82 1.14 13.43 12.27
CA TRP A 82 0.91 12.09 11.73
C TRP A 82 0.37 11.07 12.74
N TYR A 83 0.30 11.41 14.04
CA TYR A 83 -0.38 10.60 15.05
C TYR A 83 -1.87 10.93 15.20
N GLU A 84 -2.37 11.94 14.47
CA GLU A 84 -3.79 12.30 14.49
C GLU A 84 -4.63 11.16 13.90
N PRO A 85 -5.67 10.64 14.61
CA PRO A 85 -6.47 9.49 14.18
C PRO A 85 -7.16 9.63 12.81
N GLY A 86 -7.30 10.85 12.29
CA GLY A 86 -7.89 11.13 10.98
C GLY A 86 -6.90 11.08 9.81
N LEU A 87 -5.60 10.93 10.07
CA LEU A 87 -4.55 10.99 9.06
C LEU A 87 -3.99 9.60 8.77
N TRP A 88 -3.82 9.30 7.48
CA TRP A 88 -3.19 8.05 7.06
C TRP A 88 -1.72 8.03 7.43
N VAL A 89 -1.36 7.06 8.25
CA VAL A 89 0.04 6.64 8.38
C VAL A 89 0.34 5.71 7.21
N VAL A 90 1.35 6.08 6.42
CA VAL A 90 1.82 5.25 5.32
C VAL A 90 2.96 4.37 5.84
N PRO A 91 2.76 3.04 5.95
CA PRO A 91 3.78 2.14 6.46
C PRO A 91 5.03 2.19 5.57
N GLN A 92 6.21 2.20 6.21
CA GLN A 92 7.50 2.14 5.50
C GLN A 92 7.58 0.86 4.67
N ASP A 93 7.24 -0.25 5.31
CA ASP A 93 7.06 -1.54 4.67
C ASP A 93 5.56 -1.80 4.54
N PRO A 94 4.92 -1.48 3.40
CA PRO A 94 3.58 -1.96 3.19
C PRO A 94 3.63 -3.48 3.30
N CYS A 95 2.66 -4.08 3.97
CA CYS A 95 2.49 -5.52 3.89
C CYS A 95 2.16 -5.85 2.44
N TYR A 96 3.18 -6.03 1.61
CA TYR A 96 3.13 -6.92 0.47
C TYR A 96 2.75 -8.25 1.10
N TRP A 97 1.50 -8.67 0.99
CA TRP A 97 1.20 -10.03 1.37
C TRP A 97 1.93 -10.91 0.37
N ILE A 98 3.08 -11.39 0.83
CA ILE A 98 3.78 -12.52 0.27
C ILE A 98 2.78 -13.66 0.47
N THR A 99 2.22 -14.20 -0.62
CA THR A 99 1.65 -15.54 -0.60
C THR A 99 2.65 -16.41 0.14
N ARG A 100 2.27 -16.99 1.30
CA ARG A 100 3.21 -17.77 2.11
C ARG A 100 3.99 -18.74 1.22
N ASP A 101 5.27 -18.99 1.55
CA ASP A 101 6.13 -19.91 0.80
C ASP A 101 5.30 -21.09 0.36
N PRO A 102 5.10 -21.27 -0.94
CA PRO A 102 4.03 -22.13 -1.36
C PRO A 102 4.44 -23.62 -1.24
N ALA A 103 5.67 -23.92 -0.77
CA ALA A 103 6.04 -25.21 -0.17
C ALA A 103 5.25 -25.55 1.11
N LEU A 104 4.64 -24.55 1.76
CA LEU A 104 3.78 -24.71 2.94
C LEU A 104 2.38 -25.24 2.59
N ASN A 105 2.00 -25.22 1.29
CA ASN A 105 0.78 -25.83 0.76
C ASN A 105 -0.53 -25.39 1.47
N ILE A 106 -0.55 -24.15 1.97
CA ILE A 106 -1.71 -23.59 2.68
C ILE A 106 -2.60 -22.89 1.65
N SER A 107 -3.88 -23.26 1.59
CA SER A 107 -4.83 -22.58 0.70
C SER A 107 -5.09 -21.12 1.13
N LEU A 108 -5.64 -20.31 0.22
CA LEU A 108 -5.92 -18.90 0.50
C LEU A 108 -6.86 -18.66 1.72
N PRO A 109 -7.95 -19.43 1.94
CA PRO A 109 -8.89 -19.12 3.03
C PRO A 109 -8.29 -19.20 4.46
N PRO A 110 -7.49 -20.22 4.83
CA PRO A 110 -6.78 -20.24 6.11
C PRO A 110 -5.74 -19.11 6.26
N GLN A 111 -5.11 -18.69 5.16
CA GLN A 111 -4.19 -17.54 5.18
C GLN A 111 -4.95 -16.26 5.50
N LEU A 112 -6.13 -16.06 4.92
CA LEU A 112 -7.00 -14.92 5.21
C LEU A 112 -7.48 -14.92 6.67
N ALA A 113 -7.95 -16.06 7.19
CA ALA A 113 -8.39 -16.20 8.57
C ALA A 113 -7.28 -15.87 9.59
N THR A 114 -6.05 -16.35 9.34
CA THR A 114 -4.88 -16.02 10.17
C THR A 114 -4.62 -14.51 10.19
N VAL A 115 -4.87 -13.81 9.08
CA VAL A 115 -4.65 -12.37 9.06
C VAL A 115 -5.80 -11.61 9.70
N ASP A 116 -7.03 -12.05 9.53
CA ASP A 116 -8.16 -11.47 10.26
C ASP A 116 -7.93 -11.57 11.78
N GLU A 117 -7.36 -12.68 12.25
CA GLU A 117 -6.93 -12.86 13.64
C GLU A 117 -5.76 -11.93 14.04
N LEU A 118 -4.72 -11.83 13.22
CA LEU A 118 -3.52 -11.03 13.52
C LEU A 118 -3.72 -9.51 13.35
N LYS A 119 -4.71 -9.09 12.55
CA LYS A 119 -4.99 -7.68 12.21
C LYS A 119 -6.36 -7.21 12.72
N CYS A 120 -6.79 -7.72 13.87
CA CYS A 120 -8.01 -7.30 14.58
C CYS A 120 -8.10 -5.78 14.90
N ALA A 121 -7.06 -4.98 14.60
CA ALA A 121 -6.96 -3.55 14.92
C ALA A 121 -7.44 -2.57 13.82
N ARG A 122 -8.08 -3.03 12.74
CA ARG A 122 -8.64 -2.14 11.69
C ARG A 122 -10.14 -1.88 11.78
N THR A 123 -10.81 -2.45 12.78
CA THR A 123 -12.16 -2.04 13.21
C THR A 123 -12.06 -1.27 14.51
N GLN A 124 -11.59 -0.04 14.43
CA GLN A 124 -11.90 1.05 15.36
C GLN A 124 -11.62 2.39 14.67
#